data_AF-A0A418V3U1-F1
#
_entry.id   AF-A0A418V3U1-F1
#
_cell.length_a   1.000
_cell.length_b   1.000
_cell.length_c   1.000
_cell.angle_alpha   90.00
_cell.angle_beta   90.00
_cell.angle_gamma   90.00
#
_symmetry.space_group_name_H-M   'P 1'
#
loop_
_entity.id
_entity.type
_entity.pdbx_description
1 polymer ?
#
loop_
_entity_poly.entity_id
_entity_poly.type
_entity_poly.pdbx_seq_one_letter_code
_entity_poly.pdbx_strand_id
1 'polypeptide(L)' 'MAEYQPSNEAIAVLVDIARTAGRDLNAGQRLELDHLISQGFAAIVPNEQGQRSYEVTAKGQDLLDQRGVGANES' A
#
# COMPACT_ATOMS: atom_id res chain seq x y z
N MET A 1 -16.99 15.32 1.16
CA MET A 1 -16.26 14.33 0.34
C MET A 1 -16.20 13.08 1.19
N ALA A 2 -16.71 11.94 0.72
CA ALA A 2 -16.66 10.71 1.51
C ALA A 2 -15.18 10.33 1.71
N GLU A 3 -14.74 10.24 2.96
CA GLU A 3 -13.42 9.71 3.28
C GLU A 3 -13.39 8.27 2.79
N TYR A 4 -12.60 7.97 1.76
CA TYR A 4 -12.42 6.60 1.31
C TYR A 4 -11.84 5.82 2.48
N GLN A 5 -12.59 4.85 2.98
CA GLN A 5 -12.17 4.00 4.07
C GLN A 5 -11.70 2.66 3.49
N PRO A 6 -10.38 2.43 3.41
CA PRO A 6 -9.85 1.22 2.81
C PRO A 6 -10.28 -0.02 3.59
N SER A 7 -10.59 -1.07 2.83
CA SER A 7 -10.85 -2.41 3.33
C SER A 7 -9.63 -3.00 4.03
N ASN A 8 -9.83 -4.01 4.87
CA ASN A 8 -8.72 -4.71 5.53
C ASN A 8 -7.76 -5.37 4.50
N GLU A 9 -8.27 -5.77 3.34
CA GLU A 9 -7.46 -6.27 2.23
C GLU A 9 -6.54 -5.18 1.65
N ALA A 10 -7.07 -3.98 1.42
CA ALA A 10 -6.28 -2.83 0.99
C ALA A 10 -5.19 -2.44 2.02
N ILE A 11 -5.50 -2.53 3.31
CA ILE A 11 -4.48 -2.35 4.36
C ILE A 11 -3.40 -3.43 4.29
N ALA A 12 -3.77 -4.70 4.11
CA ALA A 12 -2.81 -5.79 3.96
C ALA A 12 -1.90 -5.58 2.72
N VAL A 13 -2.44 -5.05 1.62
CA VAL A 13 -1.66 -4.69 0.44
C VAL A 13 -0.68 -3.55 0.74
N LEU A 14 -1.07 -2.50 1.46
CA LEU A 14 -0.15 -1.43 1.86
C LEU A 14 0.99 -1.95 2.76
N VAL A 15 0.69 -2.87 3.67
CA VAL A 15 1.72 -3.51 4.53
C VAL A 15 2.67 -4.36 3.69
N ASP A 16 2.16 -5.12 2.71
CA ASP A 16 3.00 -5.90 1.80
C ASP A 16 3.91 -4.99 0.98
N ILE A 17 3.38 -3.89 0.44
CA ILE A 17 4.19 -2.87 -0.27
C ILE A 17 5.28 -2.32 0.66
N ALA A 18 4.95 -1.94 1.89
CA ALA A 18 5.92 -1.42 2.84
C ALA A 18 7.04 -2.43 3.17
N ARG A 19 6.76 -3.73 3.10
CA ARG A 19 7.72 -4.80 3.48
C ARG A 19 8.49 -5.38 2.30
N THR A 20 7.83 -5.59 1.16
CA THR A 20 8.35 -6.36 0.01
C THR A 20 8.35 -5.56 -1.29
N ALA A 21 7.96 -4.28 -1.23
CA ALA A 21 7.72 -3.43 -2.39
C ALA A 21 6.68 -4.00 -3.37
N GLY A 22 5.73 -4.81 -2.87
CA GLY A 22 4.62 -5.37 -3.64
C GLY A 22 5.05 -6.50 -4.59
N ARG A 23 6.16 -7.18 -4.30
CA ARG A 23 6.74 -8.24 -5.14
C ARG A 23 5.87 -9.48 -5.21
N ASP A 24 5.16 -9.80 -4.13
CA ASP A 24 4.43 -11.05 -3.93
C ASP A 24 2.91 -10.91 -4.07
N LEU A 25 2.43 -9.78 -4.61
CA LEU A 25 1.01 -9.51 -4.77
C LEU A 25 0.36 -10.42 -5.82
N ASN A 26 -0.69 -11.12 -5.39
CA ASN A 26 -1.54 -11.93 -6.26
C ASN A 26 -2.50 -11.07 -7.12
N ALA A 27 -3.27 -11.70 -8.01
CA ALA A 27 -4.15 -10.99 -8.93
C ALA A 27 -5.23 -10.13 -8.25
N GLY A 28 -5.80 -10.59 -7.13
CA GLY A 28 -6.77 -9.81 -6.34
C GLY A 28 -6.12 -8.62 -5.66
N GLN A 29 -4.97 -8.85 -5.02
CA GLN A 29 -4.18 -7.80 -4.37
C GLN A 29 -3.69 -6.73 -5.36
N ARG A 30 -3.44 -7.10 -6.62
CA ARG A 30 -3.07 -6.14 -7.67
C ARG A 30 -4.21 -5.22 -8.07
N LEU A 31 -5.47 -5.68 -8.00
CA LEU A 31 -6.63 -4.82 -8.23
C LEU A 31 -6.76 -3.79 -7.11
N GLU A 32 -6.59 -4.24 -5.85
CA GLU A 32 -6.58 -3.33 -4.70
C GLU A 32 -5.41 -2.36 -4.72
N LEU A 33 -4.23 -2.80 -5.17
CA LEU A 33 -3.08 -1.92 -5.40
C LEU A 33 -3.39 -0.80 -6.41
N ASP A 34 -4.06 -1.12 -7.51
CA ASP A 34 -4.43 -0.12 -8.52
C ASP A 34 -5.37 0.95 -7.93
N HIS A 35 -6.36 0.51 -7.14
CA HIS A 35 -7.23 1.40 -6.38
C HIS A 35 -6.43 2.25 -5.39
N LEU A 36 -5.50 1.66 -4.63
CA LEU A 36 -4.64 2.38 -3.67
C LEU A 36 -3.75 3.43 -4.35
N ILE A 37 -3.24 3.14 -5.55
CA ILE A 37 -2.47 4.10 -6.36
C ILE A 37 -3.39 5.23 -6.83
N SER A 38 -4.58 4.91 -7.36
CA SER A 38 -5.55 5.91 -7.81
C SER A 38 -6.02 6.83 -6.68
N GLN A 39 -6.08 6.33 -5.45
CA GLN A 39 -6.44 7.10 -4.26
C GLN A 39 -5.24 7.83 -3.63
N GLY A 40 -4.03 7.64 -4.17
CA GLY A 40 -2.80 8.29 -3.72
C GLY A 40 -2.26 7.73 -2.40
N PHE A 41 -2.58 6.50 -2.03
CA PHE A 41 -2.01 5.82 -0.87
C PHE A 41 -0.69 5.09 -1.21
N ALA A 42 -0.54 4.63 -2.45
CA ALA A 42 0.69 4.01 -2.97
C ALA A 42 1.15 4.69 -4.26
N ALA A 43 2.42 4.53 -4.62
CA ALA A 43 2.99 5.05 -5.86
C ALA A 43 3.86 4.00 -6.56
N ILE A 44 3.92 4.08 -7.89
CA ILE A 44 4.84 3.26 -8.70
C ILE A 44 6.19 3.96 -8.70
N VAL A 45 7.24 3.23 -8.33
CA VAL A 45 8.61 3.71 -8.36
C VAL A 45 9.43 2.89 -9.36
N PRO A 46 10.29 3.53 -10.16
CA PRO A 46 11.17 2.81 -11.06
C PRO A 46 12.19 2.02 -10.23
N ASN A 47 12.36 0.74 -10.53
CA ASN A 47 13.46 -0.04 -9.96
C ASN A 47 14.60 -0.21 -10.96
N GLU A 48 15.81 -0.44 -10.45
CA GLU A 48 17.04 -0.59 -11.27
C GLU A 48 17.00 -1.81 -12.21
N GLN A 49 16.04 -2.72 -12.01
CA GLN A 49 15.85 -3.94 -12.81
C GLN A 49 14.80 -3.77 -13.93
N GLY A 50 14.24 -2.57 -14.10
CA GLY A 50 13.18 -2.31 -15.08
C GLY A 50 11.83 -2.95 -14.73
N GLN A 51 11.67 -3.44 -13.51
CA GLN A 51 10.40 -3.96 -12.99
C GLN A 51 9.65 -2.85 -12.23
N ARG A 52 8.32 -2.97 -12.18
CA ARG A 52 7.49 -2.07 -11.37
C ARG A 52 7.69 -2.41 -9.90
N SER A 53 8.19 -1.44 -9.15
CA SER A 53 8.24 -1.49 -7.69
C SER A 53 7.22 -0.49 -7.15
N TYR A 54 6.77 -0.69 -5.93
CA TYR A 54 5.76 0.16 -5.31
C TYR A 54 6.26 0.66 -3.96
N GLU A 55 5.89 1.89 -3.63
CA GLU A 55 6.15 2.49 -2.32
C GLU A 55 4.85 3.03 -1.73
N VAL A 56 4.76 2.96 -0.40
CA VAL A 56 3.68 3.59 0.35
C VAL A 56 3.95 5.09 0.42
N THR A 57 2.97 5.90 0.05
CA THR A 57 3.07 7.36 0.15
C THR A 57 2.92 7.83 1.59
N ALA A 58 3.24 9.10 1.88
CA ALA A 58 2.96 9.69 3.19
C ALA A 58 1.49 9.54 3.62
N LYS A 59 0.54 9.66 2.68
CA LYS A 59 -0.89 9.45 2.92
C LYS A 59 -1.22 7.99 3.27
N GLY A 60 -0.59 7.04 2.58
CA GLY A 60 -0.71 5.62 2.91
C GLY A 60 -0.12 5.27 4.27
N GLN A 61 0.98 5.92 4.64
CA GLN A 61 1.62 5.69 5.92
C GLN A 61 0.79 6.23 7.09
N ASP A 62 0.22 7.42 6.94
CA ASP A 62 -0.72 8.01 7.91
C ASP A 62 -1.95 7.11 8.14
N LEU A 63 -2.49 6.54 7.05
CA LEU A 63 -3.58 5.56 7.13
C LEU A 63 -3.19 4.28 7.90
N LEU A 64 -1.97 3.76 7.67
CA LEU A 64 -1.47 2.59 8.40
C LEU A 64 -1.31 2.89 9.90
N ASP A 65 -0.82 4.08 10.23
CA ASP A 65 -0.67 4.56 11.60
C ASP A 65 -2.03 4.69 12.32
N GLN A 66 -3.02 5.32 11.66
CA GLN A 66 -4.39 5.44 12.17
C GLN A 66 -5.05 4.08 12.44
N ARG A 67 -4.68 3.03 11.70
CA ARG A 67 -5.19 1.66 11.90
C ARG A 67 -4.42 0.87 12.97
N GLY A 68 -3.41 1.46 13.60
CA GLY A 68 -2.56 0.78 14.58
C GLY A 68 -1.62 -0.24 13.95
N VAL A 69 -1.37 -0.12 12.63
CA VAL A 69 -0.43 -0.97 11.87
C VAL A 69 0.95 -0.28 11.81
N GLY A 70 1.20 0.67 12.70
CA GLY A 70 2.52 1.22 13.03
C GLY A 70 3.04 0.56 14.30
N ALA A 71 3.98 -0.38 14.16
CA ALA A 71 5.00 -0.71 15.16
C ALA A 71 4.61 -0.73 16.66
N ASN A 72 3.47 -1.31 17.04
CA ASN A 72 3.20 -1.57 18.46
C ASN A 72 3.73 -2.96 18.87
N GLU A 73 5.06 -3.12 18.83
CA GLU A 73 5.77 -4.04 19.72
C GLU A 73 6.33 -3.20 20.87
N SER A 74 5.69 -3.25 22.03
CA SER A 74 6.23 -2.82 23.33
C SER A 74 6.28 -4.01 24.27
#